data_AF-A0A1G3P9V6-F1
#
_entry.id   AF-A0A1G3P9V6-F1
#
_cell.length_a   1.000
_cell.length_b   1.000
_cell.length_c   1.000
_cell.angle_alpha   90.00
_cell.angle_beta   90.00
_cell.angle_gamma   90.00
#
_symmetry.space_group_name_H-M   'P 1'
#
loop_
_entity.id
_entity.type
_entity.pdbx_description
1 polymer ?
#
loop_
_entity_poly.entity_id
_entity_poly.type
_entity_poly.pdbx_seq_one_letter_code
_entity_poly.pdbx_strand_id
1 'polypeptide(L)'
;MENDNRQAENDNRHGLASTKVRAGRRTYFLDIKANKYGNKYLVINESKHQMETDSYERHKIMIFEEDFDKFFNAFQEILLKYKELAEPQPDNI
;
A
#
# COMPACT_ATOMS: atom_id res chain seq x y z
N MET A 1 -4.06 9.12 -23.46
CA MET A 1 -4.45 7.79 -22.93
C MET A 1 -3.41 6.70 -23.23
N GLU A 2 -2.21 7.05 -23.69
CA GLU A 2 -1.19 6.09 -24.17
C GLU A 2 -0.01 5.90 -23.19
N ASN A 3 0.01 6.66 -22.09
CA ASN A 3 1.08 6.66 -21.09
C ASN A 3 0.87 5.68 -19.93
N ASP A 4 -0.35 5.19 -19.69
CA ASP A 4 -0.65 4.22 -18.60
C ASP A 4 -0.16 2.80 -18.98
N ASN A 5 -0.12 2.47 -20.28
CA ASN A 5 0.18 1.11 -20.75
C ASN A 5 1.68 0.75 -20.66
N ARG A 6 2.58 1.72 -20.88
CA ARG A 6 4.05 1.50 -20.78
C ARG A 6 4.53 1.28 -19.34
N GLN A 7 3.79 1.84 -18.37
CA GLN A 7 4.11 1.69 -16.96
C GLN A 7 3.75 0.29 -16.45
N ALA A 8 2.60 -0.25 -16.87
CA ALA A 8 2.18 -1.61 -16.55
C ALA A 8 3.14 -2.68 -17.10
N GLU A 9 3.63 -2.53 -18.34
CA GLU A 9 4.57 -3.50 -18.95
C GLU A 9 5.97 -3.50 -18.31
N ASN A 10 6.45 -2.34 -17.85
CA ASN A 10 7.72 -2.25 -17.12
C ASN A 10 7.58 -2.74 -15.66
N ASP A 11 6.44 -2.50 -15.03
CA ASP A 11 6.13 -3.00 -13.69
C ASP A 11 6.03 -4.53 -13.66
N ASN A 12 5.55 -5.16 -14.74
CA ASN A 12 5.42 -6.61 -14.81
C ASN A 12 6.77 -7.34 -14.96
N ARG A 13 7.77 -6.71 -15.60
CA ARG A 13 9.09 -7.33 -15.82
C ARG A 13 9.92 -7.53 -14.55
N HIS A 14 9.59 -6.82 -13.47
CA HIS A 14 10.31 -6.89 -12.19
C HIS A 14 9.40 -7.27 -11.01
N GLY A 15 8.13 -7.60 -11.28
CA GLY A 15 7.17 -8.02 -10.27
C GLY A 15 7.45 -9.45 -9.81
N LEU A 16 7.64 -9.64 -8.51
CA LEU A 16 7.85 -10.94 -7.89
C LEU A 16 6.55 -11.50 -7.30
N ALA A 17 5.75 -10.64 -6.67
CA ALA A 17 4.45 -10.99 -6.11
C ALA A 17 3.55 -9.76 -6.05
N SER A 18 2.23 -9.95 -6.09
CA SER A 18 1.24 -8.87 -5.96
C SER A 18 0.01 -9.34 -5.21
N THR A 19 -0.52 -8.49 -4.33
CA THR A 19 -1.80 -8.68 -3.63
C THR A 19 -2.68 -7.45 -3.79
N LYS A 20 -3.96 -7.66 -4.09
CA LYS A 20 -4.96 -6.61 -4.27
C LYS A 20 -5.98 -6.64 -3.14
N VAL A 21 -6.22 -5.49 -2.51
CA VAL A 21 -7.23 -5.31 -1.45
C VAL A 21 -8.24 -4.25 -1.87
N ARG A 22 -9.52 -4.62 -1.94
CA ARG A 22 -10.62 -3.68 -2.21
C ARG A 22 -11.25 -3.22 -0.90
N ALA A 23 -11.42 -1.91 -0.73
CA ALA A 23 -12.00 -1.29 0.46
C ALA A 23 -12.91 -0.14 0.05
N GLY A 24 -14.14 -0.47 -0.34
CA GLY A 24 -15.11 0.51 -0.85
C GLY A 24 -14.58 1.25 -2.08
N ARG A 25 -14.35 2.56 -1.93
CA ARG A 25 -13.87 3.45 -3.01
C ARG A 25 -12.35 3.45 -3.17
N ARG A 26 -11.64 2.71 -2.33
CA ARG A 26 -10.19 2.56 -2.37
C ARG A 26 -9.83 1.15 -2.81
N THR A 27 -8.78 1.06 -3.60
CA THR A 27 -8.12 -0.20 -3.96
C THR A 27 -6.65 -0.07 -3.60
N TYR A 28 -6.15 -0.99 -2.79
CA TYR A 28 -4.73 -1.09 -2.46
C TYR A 28 -4.08 -2.21 -3.28
N PHE A 29 -2.86 -1.98 -3.71
CA PHE A 29 -2.00 -2.96 -4.36
C PHE A 29 -0.69 -3.03 -3.57
N LEU A 30 -0.33 -4.23 -3.12
CA LEU A 30 0.90 -4.51 -2.39
C LEU A 30 1.76 -5.40 -3.28
N ASP A 31 2.85 -4.86 -3.80
CA ASP A 31 3.70 -5.51 -4.79
C ASP A 31 5.11 -5.69 -4.26
N ILE A 32 5.67 -6.89 -4.38
CA ILE A 32 7.09 -7.13 -4.19
C ILE A 32 7.75 -6.99 -5.56
N LYS A 33 8.75 -6.12 -5.66
CA LYS A 33 9.52 -5.90 -6.90
C LYS A 33 11.01 -6.06 -6.64
N ALA A 34 11.78 -6.30 -7.69
CA ALA A 34 13.24 -6.27 -7.66
C ALA A 34 13.78 -5.15 -8.55
N ASN A 35 14.88 -4.51 -8.16
CA ASN A 35 15.59 -3.61 -9.07
C ASN A 35 16.45 -4.42 -10.05
N LYS A 36 17.13 -3.74 -10.98
CA LYS A 36 18.03 -4.38 -11.96
C LYS A 36 19.21 -5.16 -11.35
N TYR A 37 19.50 -4.96 -10.07
CA TYR A 37 20.55 -5.65 -9.31
C TYR A 37 20.01 -6.81 -8.48
N GLY A 38 18.70 -7.06 -8.51
CA GLY A 38 18.04 -8.12 -7.74
C GLY A 38 17.62 -7.71 -6.32
N ASN A 39 17.94 -6.49 -5.87
CA ASN A 39 17.53 -6.02 -4.54
C ASN A 39 16.02 -5.82 -4.51
N LYS A 40 15.37 -6.36 -3.50
CA LYS A 40 13.91 -6.36 -3.39
C LYS A 40 13.42 -5.12 -2.66
N TYR A 41 12.20 -4.72 -2.98
CA TYR A 41 11.51 -3.63 -2.31
C TYR A 41 9.99 -3.86 -2.40
N LEU A 42 9.27 -3.33 -1.41
CA LEU A 42 7.82 -3.33 -1.36
C LEU A 42 7.29 -2.05 -2.00
N VAL A 43 6.25 -2.16 -2.81
CA VAL A 43 5.46 -1.04 -3.32
C VAL A 43 4.04 -1.16 -2.81
N ILE A 44 3.54 -0.11 -2.16
CA ILE A 44 2.15 0.02 -1.76
C ILE A 44 1.54 1.12 -2.63
N ASN A 45 0.59 0.75 -3.49
CA ASN A 45 -0.20 1.71 -4.25
C ASN A 45 -1.61 1.78 -3.68
N GLU A 46 -2.12 2.99 -3.54
CA GLU A 46 -3.54 3.23 -3.33
C GLU A 46 -4.14 3.86 -4.59
N SER A 47 -5.31 3.41 -5.01
CA SER A 47 -6.17 4.10 -5.97
C SER A 47 -7.53 4.39 -5.34
N LYS A 48 -7.89 5.67 -5.24
CA LYS A 48 -9.14 6.15 -4.67
C LYS A 48 -10.01 6.78 -5.75
N HIS A 49 -11.25 6.30 -5.89
CA HIS A 49 -12.21 6.83 -6.86
C HIS A 49 -12.94 8.07 -6.32
N GLN A 50 -12.74 9.21 -6.99
CA GLN A 50 -13.44 10.46 -6.75
C GLN A 50 -14.68 10.54 -7.66
N MET A 51 -15.88 10.50 -7.08
CA MET A 51 -17.16 10.44 -7.81
C MET A 51 -17.52 11.79 -8.43
N GLU A 52 -17.16 12.90 -7.77
CA GLU A 52 -17.50 14.25 -8.23
C GLU A 52 -16.84 14.58 -9.58
N THR A 53 -15.64 14.05 -9.78
CA THR A 53 -14.81 14.31 -10.97
C THR A 53 -14.66 13.07 -11.86
N ASP A 54 -15.30 11.96 -11.50
CA ASP A 54 -15.11 10.61 -12.07
C ASP A 54 -13.62 10.28 -12.34
N SER A 55 -12.78 10.57 -11.36
CA SER A 55 -11.33 10.46 -11.48
C SER A 55 -10.73 9.55 -10.41
N TYR A 56 -9.47 9.14 -10.59
CA TYR A 56 -8.74 8.31 -9.63
C TYR A 56 -7.54 9.06 -9.07
N GLU A 57 -7.53 9.24 -7.76
CA GLU A 57 -6.37 9.70 -7.01
C GLU A 57 -5.47 8.51 -6.69
N ARG A 58 -4.17 8.62 -6.97
CA ARG A 58 -3.21 7.52 -6.79
C ARG A 58 -2.08 7.94 -5.84
N HIS A 59 -1.83 7.13 -4.82
CA HIS A 59 -0.69 7.29 -3.92
C HIS A 59 0.24 6.10 -4.05
N LYS A 60 1.56 6.33 -3.98
CA LYS A 60 2.58 5.30 -4.11
C LYS A 60 3.62 5.47 -3.01
N ILE A 61 3.87 4.39 -2.27
CA ILE A 61 4.92 4.29 -1.28
C ILE A 61 5.85 3.16 -1.71
N MET A 62 7.16 3.39 -1.62
CA MET A 62 8.19 2.37 -1.86
C MET A 62 9.01 2.23 -0.58
N ILE A 63 9.24 1.00 -0.16
CA ILE A 63 9.99 0.67 1.05
C ILE A 63 11.08 -0.31 0.62
N PHE A 64 12.33 0.00 0.93
CA PHE A 64 13.47 -0.86 0.61
C PHE A 64 13.72 -1.86 1.74
N GLU A 65 14.35 -2.99 1.41
CA GLU A 65 14.52 -4.13 2.31
C GLU A 65 15.22 -3.74 3.63
N GLU A 66 16.18 -2.82 3.58
CA GLU A 66 16.89 -2.31 4.76
C GLU A 66 15.99 -1.59 5.78
N ASP A 67 14.82 -1.09 5.35
CA ASP A 67 13.89 -0.34 6.19
C ASP A 67 12.68 -1.17 6.66
N PHE A 68 12.56 -2.43 6.22
CA PHE A 68 11.37 -3.27 6.48
C PHE A 68 11.08 -3.40 7.98
N ASP A 69 12.05 -3.85 8.76
CA ASP A 69 11.85 -4.09 10.20
C ASP A 69 11.39 -2.82 10.91
N LYS A 70 12.07 -1.69 10.64
CA LYS A 70 11.74 -0.41 11.26
C LYS A 70 10.33 0.06 10.89
N PHE A 71 9.97 -0.04 9.60
CA PHE A 71 8.66 0.39 9.13
C PHE A 71 7.53 -0.50 9.67
N PHE A 72 7.67 -1.82 9.57
CA PHE A 72 6.61 -2.74 9.99
C PHE A 72 6.44 -2.78 11.51
N ASN A 73 7.51 -2.65 12.29
CA ASN A 73 7.40 -2.53 13.74
C ASN A 73 6.60 -1.28 14.14
N ALA A 74 6.93 -0.12 13.57
CA ALA A 74 6.18 1.12 13.81
C ALA A 74 4.72 1.01 13.33
N PHE A 75 4.48 0.33 12.20
CA PHE A 75 3.14 0.09 11.68
C PHE A 75 2.31 -0.83 12.60
N GLN A 76 2.89 -1.89 13.15
CA GLN A 76 2.20 -2.76 14.11
C GLN A 76 1.92 -2.02 15.43
N GLU A 77 2.87 -1.24 15.92
CA GLU A 77 2.71 -0.44 17.15
C GLU A 77 1.53 0.54 17.03
N ILE A 78 1.45 1.29 15.92
CA ILE A 78 0.35 2.25 15.74
C ILE A 78 -1.01 1.55 15.56
N LEU A 79 -1.04 0.36 14.96
CA LEU A 79 -2.27 -0.44 14.86
C LEU A 79 -2.73 -0.99 16.21
N LEU A 80 -1.80 -1.39 17.07
CA LEU A 80 -2.12 -1.81 18.44
C LEU A 80 -2.72 -0.64 19.22
N LYS A 81 -2.06 0.52 19.17
CA LYS A 81 -2.55 1.75 19.81
C LYS A 81 -3.92 2.19 19.29
N TYR A 82 -4.18 2.01 17.99
CA TYR A 82 -5.50 2.28 17.43
C TYR A 82 -6.59 1.39 18.04
N LYS A 83 -6.32 0.09 18.23
CA LYS A 83 -7.28 -0.83 18.84
C LYS A 83 -7.60 -0.45 20.29
N GLU A 84 -6.59 -0.10 21.07
CA GLU A 84 -6.78 0.38 22.45
C GLU A 84 -7.67 1.64 22.53
N LEU A 85 -7.56 2.53 21.54
CA LEU A 85 -8.40 3.74 21.46
C LEU A 85 -9.79 3.49 20.91
N ALA A 86 -9.98 2.41 20.13
CA ALA A 86 -11.24 2.07 19.50
C ALA A 86 -12.15 1.20 20.39
N GLU A 87 -11.60 0.52 21.39
CA GLU A 87 -12.38 -0.19 22.39
C GLU A 87 -13.10 0.81 23.32
N PRO A 88 -14.44 0.70 23.48
CA PRO A 88 -15.16 1.54 24.44
C PRO A 88 -14.61 1.26 25.84
N GLN A 89 -14.22 2.32 26.56
CA GLN A 89 -13.90 2.20 27.97
C GLN A 89 -15.11 1.58 28.68
N PRO A 90 -14.94 0.55 29.52
CA PRO A 90 -16.06 -0.01 30.27
C PRO A 90 -16.69 1.13 31.08
N ASP A 91 -18.01 1.29 30.95
CA ASP A 91 -18.76 2.26 31.74
C ASP A 91 -18.43 2.00 33.21
N ASN A 92 -17.78 2.97 33.86
CA ASN A 92 -17.59 2.94 35.31
C ASN A 92 -18.97 3.07 35.95
N ILE A 93 -19.50 1.94 36.44
CA ILE A 93 -20.71 1.85 37.27
C ILE A 93 -20.42 2.44 38.64
#